data_AF-A0A1X7VTP1-F1
#
_entry.id   AF-A0A1X7VTP1-F1
#
_cell.length_a   1.000
_cell.length_b   1.000
_cell.length_c   1.000
_cell.angle_alpha   90.00
_cell.angle_beta   90.00
_cell.angle_gamma   90.00
#
_symmetry.space_group_name_H-M   'P 1'
#
loop_
_entity.id
_entity.type
_entity.pdbx_description
1 polymer ?
#
loop_
_entity_poly.entity_id
_entity_poly.type
_entity_poly.pdbx_seq_one_letter_code
_entity_poly.pdbx_strand_id
1 'polypeptide(L)'
;MAVVFLLFLLVVSEGSFFDGPLQPKFSETYKAWIFQTIYAYNTTIEANGYTVRDQAGGREIQNVTIRYENGTLLDQYSQLHRMDINTTFLTTWDIKGNTTCVKSAGLMTPSIWDWVPFTNYTGRDYFFNVDEWFYFGSRLNRTYVDDLSLSVSIEDSTIPLIVYDHTYAIRSVFYSFDSSYKPADSDFQPPPNCNDSYGGNKQVSPMLELIKGNKRKQRLFFL
;
A
#
# COMPACT_ATOMS: atom_id res chain seq x y z
N MET A 1 66.70 14.99 -18.35
CA MET A 1 65.90 15.17 -17.12
C MET A 1 64.45 15.35 -17.54
N ALA A 2 63.73 14.24 -17.67
CA ALA A 2 62.31 14.20 -18.03
C ALA A 2 61.53 13.92 -16.75
N VAL A 3 61.32 14.97 -15.93
CA VAL A 3 60.52 14.89 -14.70
C VAL A 3 59.63 16.12 -14.63
N VAL A 4 58.78 16.31 -15.65
CA VAL A 4 57.67 17.29 -15.59
C VAL A 4 56.40 16.75 -16.26
N PHE A 5 56.43 15.59 -16.92
CA PHE A 5 55.31 15.09 -17.73
C PHE A 5 54.43 14.01 -17.07
N LEU A 6 54.61 13.75 -15.76
CA LEU A 6 53.97 12.62 -15.06
C LEU A 6 53.35 13.00 -13.71
N LEU A 7 52.93 14.27 -13.57
CA LEU A 7 52.24 14.79 -12.37
C LEU A 7 50.97 15.59 -12.72
N PHE A 8 50.45 15.43 -13.93
CA PHE A 8 48.99 15.42 -14.14
C PHE A 8 48.53 13.96 -14.00
N LEU A 9 48.80 13.40 -12.82
CA LEU A 9 48.07 12.26 -12.30
C LEU A 9 46.60 12.66 -12.34
N LEU A 10 45.89 12.14 -13.34
CA LEU A 10 44.72 11.30 -13.11
C LEU A 10 43.98 11.67 -11.82
N VAL A 11 43.49 12.90 -11.72
CA VAL A 11 42.22 13.13 -11.07
C VAL A 11 41.19 12.68 -12.10
N VAL A 12 41.14 11.36 -12.33
CA VAL A 12 39.87 10.72 -12.62
C VAL A 12 39.12 11.00 -11.33
N SER A 13 38.32 12.07 -11.36
CA SER A 13 37.25 12.18 -10.42
C SER A 13 36.40 10.95 -10.67
N GLU A 14 36.69 9.87 -9.94
CA GLU A 14 35.67 8.93 -9.54
C GLU A 14 34.70 9.73 -8.67
N GLY A 15 33.96 10.64 -9.30
CA GLY A 15 32.54 10.72 -9.03
C GLY A 15 32.01 9.37 -9.49
N SER A 16 32.24 8.34 -8.67
CA SER A 16 31.31 7.23 -8.60
C SER A 16 30.00 7.90 -8.23
N PHE A 17 29.25 8.33 -9.26
CA PHE A 17 27.82 8.33 -9.15
C PHE A 17 27.52 6.93 -8.66
N PHE A 18 27.15 6.85 -7.39
CA PHE A 18 26.51 5.66 -6.86
C PHE A 18 25.23 5.58 -7.68
N ASP A 19 25.32 4.95 -8.86
CA ASP A 19 24.17 4.49 -9.61
C ASP A 19 23.58 3.42 -8.71
N GLY A 20 22.73 3.86 -7.78
CA GLY A 20 21.95 2.98 -6.94
C GLY A 20 21.20 1.96 -7.80
N PRO A 21 20.57 0.96 -7.18
CA PRO A 21 19.74 0.02 -7.92
C PRO A 21 18.74 0.78 -8.80
N LEU A 22 18.41 0.21 -9.95
CA LEU A 22 17.34 0.77 -10.77
C LEU A 22 16.05 0.77 -9.97
N GLN A 23 15.26 1.83 -10.15
CA GLN A 23 13.96 1.94 -9.51
C GLN A 23 13.10 0.71 -9.83
N PRO A 24 12.44 0.11 -8.82
CA PRO A 24 11.65 -1.09 -9.02
C PRO A 24 10.50 -0.81 -9.99
N LYS A 25 10.23 -1.79 -10.85
CA LYS A 25 9.14 -1.76 -11.83
C LYS A 25 8.24 -2.95 -11.57
N PHE A 26 7.11 -2.69 -10.94
CA PHE A 26 6.09 -3.69 -10.66
C PHE A 26 5.15 -3.86 -11.85
N SER A 27 4.56 -5.06 -11.97
CA SER A 27 3.51 -5.26 -12.96
C SER A 27 2.33 -4.33 -12.68
N GLU A 28 1.84 -3.67 -13.72
CA GLU A 28 0.65 -2.82 -13.64
C GLU A 28 -0.65 -3.63 -13.51
N THR A 29 -0.59 -4.93 -13.83
CA THR A 29 -1.71 -5.87 -13.71
C THR A 29 -1.23 -7.10 -12.95
N TYR A 30 -1.88 -7.42 -11.84
CA TYR A 30 -1.45 -8.52 -10.98
C TYR A 30 -2.54 -8.97 -10.02
N LYS A 31 -2.31 -10.14 -9.41
CA LYS A 31 -2.97 -10.59 -8.19
C LYS A 31 -1.91 -10.91 -7.15
N ALA A 32 -2.14 -10.51 -5.90
CA ALA A 32 -1.25 -10.85 -4.81
C ALA A 32 -2.04 -11.12 -3.54
N TRP A 33 -1.51 -11.98 -2.68
CA TRP A 33 -1.96 -12.05 -1.30
C TRP A 33 -1.24 -10.99 -0.46
N ILE A 34 -1.95 -10.45 0.52
CA ILE A 34 -1.46 -9.42 1.42
C ILE A 34 -1.65 -9.89 2.85
N PHE A 35 -0.61 -9.72 3.66
CA PHE A 35 -0.69 -9.75 5.11
C PHE A 35 -0.31 -8.37 5.64
N GLN A 36 -1.16 -7.77 6.47
CA GLN A 36 -0.95 -6.45 7.02
C GLN A 36 -0.87 -6.53 8.54
N THR A 37 0.07 -5.81 9.12
CA THR A 37 0.20 -5.58 10.55
C THR A 37 -0.07 -4.12 10.82
N ILE A 38 -1.02 -3.84 11.70
CA ILE A 38 -1.46 -2.49 12.05
C ILE A 38 -1.07 -2.24 13.49
N TYR A 39 -0.19 -1.27 13.71
CA TYR A 39 0.28 -0.92 15.04
C TYR A 39 -0.62 0.16 15.66
N ALA A 40 -1.55 -0.25 16.51
CA ALA A 40 -2.51 0.64 17.16
C ALA A 40 -2.19 0.81 18.65
N TYR A 41 -1.33 1.77 19.00
CA TYR A 41 -0.91 2.12 20.38
C TYR A 41 -0.50 0.91 21.25
N ASN A 42 -1.45 0.22 21.86
CA ASN A 42 -1.25 -0.89 22.79
C ASN A 42 -1.67 -2.25 22.20
N THR A 43 -2.06 -2.31 20.93
CA THR A 43 -2.51 -3.53 20.28
C THR A 43 -1.99 -3.62 18.86
N THR A 44 -1.72 -4.83 18.44
CA THR A 44 -1.43 -5.18 17.06
C THR A 44 -2.68 -5.82 16.46
N ILE A 45 -3.09 -5.32 15.31
CA ILE A 45 -4.19 -5.90 14.52
C ILE A 45 -3.56 -6.49 13.26
N GLU A 46 -4.03 -7.67 12.88
CA GLU A 46 -3.60 -8.33 11.66
C GLU A 46 -4.72 -8.28 10.64
N ALA A 47 -4.39 -8.05 9.38
CA ALA A 47 -5.33 -8.20 8.28
C ALA A 47 -4.72 -9.09 7.20
N ASN A 48 -5.50 -10.02 6.66
CA ASN A 48 -5.01 -10.96 5.66
C ASN A 48 -6.03 -11.11 4.53
N GLY A 49 -5.56 -11.18 3.30
CA GLY A 49 -6.44 -11.31 2.15
C GLY A 49 -5.69 -11.13 0.84
N TYR A 50 -6.34 -10.57 -0.17
CA TYR A 50 -5.75 -10.41 -1.48
C TYR A 50 -6.01 -9.02 -2.05
N THR A 51 -5.19 -8.65 -3.02
CA THR A 51 -5.45 -7.54 -3.94
C THR A 51 -5.41 -8.04 -5.38
N VAL A 52 -6.23 -7.43 -6.23
CA VAL A 52 -6.19 -7.58 -7.69
C VAL A 52 -6.17 -6.19 -8.28
N ARG A 53 -5.25 -5.96 -9.22
CA ARG A 53 -5.13 -4.69 -9.95
C ARG A 53 -5.20 -4.92 -11.45
N ASP A 54 -5.93 -4.05 -12.12
CA ASP A 54 -5.92 -3.85 -13.57
C ASP A 54 -5.75 -2.35 -13.85
N GLN A 55 -4.52 -1.95 -14.20
CA GLN A 55 -4.19 -0.55 -14.47
C GLN A 55 -4.85 -0.03 -15.74
N ALA A 56 -4.88 -0.84 -16.81
CA ALA A 56 -5.43 -0.41 -18.09
C ALA A 56 -6.95 -0.16 -17.99
N GLY A 57 -7.63 -1.01 -17.21
CA GLY A 57 -9.03 -0.83 -16.84
C GLY A 57 -9.28 0.17 -15.70
N GLY A 58 -8.23 0.76 -15.12
CA GLY A 58 -8.34 1.76 -14.06
C GLY A 58 -9.05 1.22 -12.80
N ARG A 59 -8.75 0.00 -12.37
CA ARG A 59 -9.50 -0.67 -11.29
C ARG A 59 -8.61 -1.52 -10.38
N GLU A 60 -8.92 -1.50 -9.10
CA GLU A 60 -8.21 -2.25 -8.07
C GLU A 60 -9.19 -2.70 -6.99
N ILE A 61 -9.06 -3.93 -6.50
CA ILE A 61 -9.84 -4.43 -5.38
C ILE A 61 -8.91 -5.04 -4.35
N GLN A 62 -9.06 -4.61 -3.10
CA GLN A 62 -8.47 -5.26 -1.94
C GLN A 62 -9.58 -5.89 -1.12
N ASN A 63 -9.44 -7.16 -0.75
CA ASN A 63 -10.36 -7.86 0.13
C ASN A 63 -9.58 -8.51 1.26
N VAL A 64 -9.87 -8.16 2.50
CA VAL A 64 -9.12 -8.62 3.67
C VAL A 64 -10.04 -8.94 4.84
N THR A 65 -9.59 -9.91 5.63
CA THR A 65 -10.14 -10.27 6.93
C THR A 65 -9.26 -9.67 8.02
N ILE A 66 -9.87 -9.04 9.01
CA ILE A 66 -9.18 -8.40 10.13
C ILE A 66 -9.34 -9.23 11.40
N ARG A 67 -8.24 -9.46 12.11
CA ARG A 67 -8.18 -10.22 13.35
C ARG A 67 -7.31 -9.52 14.38
N TYR A 68 -7.58 -9.75 15.67
CA TYR A 68 -6.57 -9.53 16.69
C TYR A 68 -5.45 -10.57 16.56
N GLU A 69 -4.27 -10.27 17.11
CA GLU A 69 -3.12 -11.20 17.17
C GLU A 69 -3.46 -12.55 17.82
N ASN A 70 -4.44 -12.58 18.75
CA ASN A 70 -4.93 -13.82 19.34
C ASN A 70 -5.86 -14.64 18.41
N GLY A 71 -6.03 -14.23 17.15
CA GLY A 71 -6.85 -14.89 16.13
C GLY A 71 -8.33 -14.49 16.13
N THR A 72 -8.80 -13.72 17.11
CA THR A 72 -10.20 -13.30 17.22
C THR A 72 -10.60 -12.43 16.02
N LEU A 73 -11.62 -12.86 15.28
CA LEU A 73 -12.17 -12.11 14.15
C LEU A 73 -12.74 -10.77 14.61
N LEU A 74 -12.38 -9.71 13.91
CA LEU A 74 -12.86 -8.35 14.16
C LEU A 74 -13.85 -7.87 13.12
N ASP A 75 -13.48 -8.02 11.84
CA ASP A 75 -14.25 -7.53 10.70
C ASP A 75 -13.71 -8.16 9.43
N GLN A 76 -14.43 -8.01 8.32
CA GLN A 76 -13.91 -8.23 6.97
C GLN A 76 -14.24 -7.02 6.14
N TYR A 77 -13.35 -6.60 5.25
CA TYR A 77 -13.68 -5.52 4.33
C TYR A 77 -13.18 -5.79 2.91
N SER A 78 -13.90 -5.20 1.97
CA SER A 78 -13.51 -5.11 0.57
C SER A 78 -13.51 -3.64 0.17
N GLN A 79 -12.38 -3.17 -0.33
CA GLN A 79 -12.23 -1.85 -0.91
C GLN A 79 -12.02 -1.98 -2.41
N LEU A 80 -12.99 -1.51 -3.20
CA LEU A 80 -12.96 -1.52 -4.65
C LEU A 80 -12.77 -0.09 -5.15
N HIS A 81 -11.63 0.16 -5.77
CA HIS A 81 -11.31 1.40 -6.46
C HIS A 81 -11.64 1.26 -7.94
N ARG A 82 -12.49 2.16 -8.43
CA ARG A 82 -12.90 2.26 -9.84
C ARG A 82 -12.54 3.64 -10.36
N MET A 83 -11.30 3.77 -10.80
CA MET A 83 -10.74 5.02 -11.34
C MET A 83 -11.39 5.37 -12.68
N ASP A 84 -11.76 4.38 -13.46
CA ASP A 84 -12.52 4.50 -14.72
C ASP A 84 -13.86 5.24 -14.56
N ILE A 85 -14.50 5.12 -13.39
CA ILE A 85 -15.73 5.84 -13.04
C ILE A 85 -15.56 6.76 -11.82
N ASN A 86 -14.31 7.09 -11.45
CA ASN A 86 -13.95 7.97 -10.34
C ASN A 86 -14.71 7.68 -9.02
N THR A 87 -14.81 6.42 -8.65
CA THR A 87 -15.59 5.96 -7.49
C THR A 87 -14.80 4.95 -6.68
N THR A 88 -14.87 5.06 -5.35
CA THR A 88 -14.41 4.03 -4.42
C THR A 88 -15.61 3.45 -3.68
N PHE A 89 -15.67 2.13 -3.60
CA PHE A 89 -16.64 1.38 -2.83
C PHE A 89 -15.94 0.72 -1.65
N LEU A 90 -16.54 0.83 -0.48
CA LEU A 90 -16.06 0.16 0.71
C LEU A 90 -17.19 -0.68 1.29
N THR A 91 -16.95 -1.98 1.37
CA THR A 91 -17.90 -2.92 1.97
C THR A 91 -17.26 -3.54 3.19
N THR A 92 -18.00 -3.61 4.29
CA THR A 92 -17.56 -4.24 5.54
C THR A 92 -18.59 -5.29 5.97
N TRP A 93 -18.11 -6.35 6.59
CA TRP A 93 -18.91 -7.44 7.16
C TRP A 93 -18.53 -7.63 8.61
N ASP A 94 -19.37 -7.12 9.50
CA ASP A 94 -19.11 -7.23 10.94
C ASP A 94 -19.16 -8.69 11.42
N ILE A 95 -18.71 -8.94 12.65
CA ILE A 95 -18.74 -10.28 13.27
C ILE A 95 -20.14 -10.90 13.38
N LYS A 96 -21.21 -10.11 13.23
CA LYS A 96 -22.60 -10.57 13.26
C LYS A 96 -23.13 -10.87 11.85
N GLY A 97 -22.32 -10.66 10.82
CA GLY A 97 -22.68 -10.83 9.41
C GLY A 97 -23.43 -9.64 8.82
N ASN A 98 -23.54 -8.52 9.54
CA ASN A 98 -24.15 -7.32 8.98
C ASN A 98 -23.21 -6.75 7.91
N THR A 99 -23.77 -6.54 6.73
CA THR A 99 -23.04 -5.94 5.62
C THR A 99 -23.36 -4.46 5.56
N THR A 100 -22.34 -3.62 5.55
CA THR A 100 -22.49 -2.20 5.22
C THR A 100 -21.65 -1.86 4.00
N CYS A 101 -22.20 -1.05 3.10
CA CYS A 101 -21.45 -0.53 1.96
C CYS A 101 -21.55 0.98 1.88
N VAL A 102 -20.42 1.62 1.63
CA VAL A 102 -20.32 3.05 1.40
C VAL A 102 -19.69 3.30 0.04
N LYS A 103 -20.35 4.14 -0.77
CA LYS A 103 -19.80 4.70 -2.00
C LYS A 103 -19.30 6.12 -1.75
N SER A 104 -18.11 6.44 -2.27
CA SER A 104 -17.56 7.79 -2.23
C SER A 104 -16.92 8.19 -3.57
N ALA A 105 -17.09 9.45 -3.94
CA ALA A 105 -16.51 10.04 -5.15
C ALA A 105 -15.18 10.73 -4.82
N GLY A 106 -14.19 10.62 -5.70
CA GLY A 106 -12.96 11.43 -5.61
C GLY A 106 -11.99 11.10 -4.47
N LEU A 107 -12.24 10.06 -3.67
CA LEU A 107 -11.25 9.47 -2.78
C LEU A 107 -10.43 8.44 -3.56
N MET A 108 -9.68 8.95 -4.54
CA MET A 108 -8.64 8.20 -5.19
C MET A 108 -7.38 8.37 -4.35
N THR A 109 -7.23 7.58 -3.29
CA THR A 109 -5.87 7.26 -2.85
C THR A 109 -5.21 6.60 -4.05
N PRO A 110 -4.14 7.17 -4.62
CA PRO A 110 -3.39 6.49 -5.65
C PRO A 110 -3.09 5.07 -5.15
N SER A 111 -3.12 4.10 -6.05
CA SER A 111 -2.77 2.75 -5.68
C SER A 111 -1.40 2.76 -4.98
N ILE A 112 -1.16 1.80 -4.10
CA ILE A 112 0.12 1.65 -3.39
C ILE A 112 1.31 1.37 -4.33
N TRP A 113 1.10 1.41 -5.65
CA TRP A 113 2.18 1.36 -6.63
C TRP A 113 2.34 2.63 -7.45
N ASP A 114 1.37 3.54 -7.45
CA ASP A 114 1.42 4.76 -8.27
C ASP A 114 2.47 5.75 -7.79
N TRP A 115 2.88 5.63 -6.53
CA TRP A 115 3.92 6.45 -5.93
C TRP A 115 5.34 5.90 -6.16
N VAL A 116 5.47 4.64 -6.60
CA VAL A 116 6.76 3.97 -6.76
C VAL A 116 7.70 4.72 -7.70
N PRO A 117 7.25 5.28 -8.85
CA PRO A 117 8.12 6.10 -9.70
C PRO A 117 8.68 7.37 -9.03
N PHE A 118 8.14 7.79 -7.89
CA PHE A 118 8.56 8.99 -7.17
C PHE A 118 9.39 8.68 -5.91
N THR A 119 9.76 7.43 -5.67
CA THR A 119 10.58 7.03 -4.52
C THR A 119 12.05 7.38 -4.68
N ASN A 120 12.71 7.64 -3.56
CA ASN A 120 14.16 7.73 -3.48
C ASN A 120 14.73 6.47 -2.84
N TYR A 121 15.83 5.96 -3.37
CA TYR A 121 16.59 4.87 -2.74
C TYR A 121 17.18 5.35 -1.41
N THR A 122 16.93 4.62 -0.33
CA THR A 122 17.41 4.97 1.02
C THR A 122 18.56 4.11 1.50
N GLY A 123 18.75 2.93 0.91
CA GLY A 123 19.84 2.04 1.27
C GLY A 123 19.48 0.58 1.06
N ARG A 124 20.41 -0.27 1.49
CA ARG A 124 20.30 -1.72 1.41
C ARG A 124 20.30 -2.31 2.80
N ASP A 125 19.34 -3.16 3.08
CA ASP A 125 19.39 -4.04 4.23
C ASP A 125 20.05 -5.36 3.83
N TYR A 126 21.31 -5.52 4.24
CA TYR A 126 22.10 -6.72 3.95
C TYR A 126 21.65 -7.95 4.74
N PHE A 127 20.94 -7.77 5.86
CA PHE A 127 20.45 -8.87 6.67
C PHE A 127 19.23 -9.52 6.01
N PHE A 128 18.33 -8.72 5.45
CA PHE A 128 17.16 -9.20 4.73
C PHE A 128 17.36 -9.32 3.20
N ASN A 129 18.52 -8.92 2.69
CA ASN A 129 18.86 -8.92 1.26
C ASN A 129 17.84 -8.12 0.41
N VAL A 130 17.49 -6.91 0.87
CA VAL A 130 16.51 -6.03 0.21
C VAL A 130 17.08 -4.64 -0.04
N ASP A 131 16.62 -4.03 -1.13
CA ASP A 131 16.80 -2.60 -1.41
C ASP A 131 15.59 -1.83 -0.87
N GLU A 132 15.88 -0.72 -0.19
CA GLU A 132 14.87 0.13 0.45
C GLU A 132 14.67 1.44 -0.29
N TRP A 133 13.40 1.82 -0.38
CA TRP A 133 12.92 2.98 -1.12
C TRP A 133 11.94 3.76 -0.24
N PHE A 134 12.01 5.08 -0.29
CA PHE A 134 11.14 5.95 0.50
C PHE A 134 10.48 7.01 -0.38
N TYR A 135 9.19 7.22 -0.15
CA TYR A 135 8.43 8.31 -0.69
C TYR A 135 7.97 9.24 0.42
N PHE A 136 8.40 10.49 0.33
CA PHE A 136 7.88 11.56 1.18
C PHE A 136 6.52 11.98 0.63
N GLY A 137 5.50 11.72 1.44
CA GLY A 137 4.13 12.09 1.19
C GLY A 137 4.02 13.55 0.79
N SER A 138 3.47 13.81 -0.39
CA SER A 138 3.19 15.16 -0.87
C SER A 138 1.74 15.28 -1.29
N ARG A 139 1.23 16.51 -1.32
CA ARG A 139 -0.11 16.77 -1.84
C ARG A 139 -0.09 16.68 -3.37
N LEU A 140 -0.53 15.55 -3.92
CA LEU A 140 -0.85 15.44 -5.34
C LEU A 140 -2.31 15.85 -5.54
N ASN A 141 -2.53 16.99 -6.23
CA ASN A 141 -3.87 17.43 -6.66
C ASN A 141 -4.98 17.37 -5.58
N ARG A 142 -4.66 17.83 -4.35
CA ARG A 142 -5.54 17.83 -3.15
C ARG A 142 -5.75 16.49 -2.45
N THR A 143 -5.15 15.41 -2.93
CA THR A 143 -5.05 14.14 -2.19
C THR A 143 -3.73 14.11 -1.43
N TYR A 144 -3.79 13.82 -0.13
CA TYR A 144 -2.58 13.50 0.64
C TYR A 144 -2.15 12.09 0.25
N VAL A 145 -0.92 11.95 -0.23
CA VAL A 145 -0.26 10.65 -0.26
C VAL A 145 0.52 10.52 1.04
N ASP A 146 0.39 9.37 1.69
CA ASP A 146 1.04 9.08 2.95
C ASP A 146 2.57 8.94 2.78
N ASP A 147 3.32 9.05 3.87
CA ASP A 147 4.75 8.73 3.88
C ASP A 147 4.91 7.21 3.79
N LEU A 148 5.59 6.71 2.76
CA LEU A 148 5.66 5.28 2.44
C LEU A 148 7.10 4.79 2.28
N SER A 149 7.39 3.64 2.88
CA SER A 149 8.61 2.86 2.63
C SER A 149 8.29 1.60 1.83
N LEU A 150 9.18 1.21 0.94
CA LEU A 150 9.10 0.00 0.14
C LEU A 150 10.41 -0.76 0.24
N SER A 151 10.32 -2.05 0.57
CA SER A 151 11.44 -2.98 0.51
C SER A 151 11.22 -3.96 -0.65
N VAL A 152 12.25 -4.15 -1.46
CA VAL A 152 12.22 -5.01 -2.66
C VAL A 152 13.38 -5.98 -2.62
N SER A 153 13.16 -7.22 -3.07
CA SER A 153 14.23 -8.21 -3.17
C SER A 153 15.32 -7.74 -4.14
N ILE A 154 16.58 -7.98 -3.78
CA ILE A 154 17.72 -7.76 -4.69
C ILE A 154 17.72 -8.80 -5.81
N GLU A 155 17.16 -9.99 -5.57
CA GLU A 155 17.09 -11.08 -6.55
C GLU A 155 15.96 -10.89 -7.56
N ASP A 156 14.87 -10.25 -7.15
CA ASP A 156 13.72 -9.95 -8.00
C ASP A 156 13.12 -8.59 -7.62
N SER A 157 13.52 -7.55 -8.37
CA SER A 157 13.05 -6.19 -8.16
C SER A 157 11.67 -5.91 -8.74
N THR A 158 11.01 -6.92 -9.32
CA THR A 158 9.69 -6.81 -9.95
C THR A 158 8.56 -7.20 -9.02
N ILE A 159 8.88 -7.65 -7.80
CA ILE A 159 7.90 -8.03 -6.78
C ILE A 159 8.17 -7.24 -5.50
N PRO A 160 7.19 -6.47 -5.02
CA PRO A 160 7.32 -5.76 -3.76
C PRO A 160 7.24 -6.77 -2.61
N LEU A 161 8.16 -6.69 -1.66
CA LEU A 161 8.12 -7.57 -0.49
C LEU A 161 7.33 -6.94 0.63
N ILE A 162 7.64 -5.69 0.97
CA ILE A 162 7.09 -5.00 2.12
C ILE A 162 6.80 -3.55 1.72
N VAL A 163 5.60 -3.08 2.06
CA VAL A 163 5.28 -1.66 2.08
C VAL A 163 4.95 -1.25 3.51
N TYR A 164 5.54 -0.16 3.99
CA TYR A 164 5.22 0.40 5.28
C TYR A 164 4.64 1.80 5.11
N ASP A 165 3.41 1.98 5.59
CA ASP A 165 2.74 3.27 5.68
C ASP A 165 3.04 3.88 7.05
N HIS A 166 3.83 4.95 7.06
CA HIS A 166 4.26 5.64 8.27
C HIS A 166 3.15 6.49 8.88
N THR A 167 2.17 6.93 8.08
CA THR A 167 1.07 7.78 8.56
C THR A 167 0.08 6.99 9.40
N TYR A 168 -0.19 5.74 9.02
CA TYR A 168 -1.10 4.86 9.77
C TYR A 168 -0.39 3.72 10.51
N ALA A 169 0.94 3.65 10.44
CA ALA A 169 1.74 2.56 11.01
C ALA A 169 1.24 1.19 10.57
N ILE A 170 1.10 1.02 9.24
CA ILE A 170 0.65 -0.22 8.63
C ILE A 170 1.82 -0.84 7.87
N ARG A 171 2.20 -2.06 8.25
CA ARG A 171 3.15 -2.87 7.49
C ARG A 171 2.39 -3.87 6.64
N SER A 172 2.49 -3.78 5.32
CA SER A 172 1.90 -4.72 4.36
C SER A 172 2.99 -5.60 3.74
N VAL A 173 2.83 -6.91 3.79
CA VAL A 173 3.68 -7.91 3.14
C VAL A 173 2.91 -8.53 1.99
N PHE A 174 3.50 -8.52 0.79
CA PHE A 174 2.90 -9.10 -0.40
C PHE A 174 3.55 -10.45 -0.69
N TYR A 175 2.74 -11.45 -1.02
CA TYR A 175 3.22 -12.80 -1.32
C TYR A 175 2.35 -13.47 -2.37
N SER A 176 2.92 -14.51 -3.01
CA SER A 176 2.29 -15.19 -4.15
C SER A 176 1.85 -14.19 -5.24
N PHE A 177 2.75 -13.28 -5.60
CA PHE A 177 2.52 -12.25 -6.61
C PHE A 177 2.46 -12.91 -7.99
N ASP A 178 1.33 -12.77 -8.68
CA ASP A 178 1.08 -13.30 -10.00
C ASP A 178 0.88 -12.15 -11.00
N SER A 179 1.94 -11.83 -11.73
CA SER A 179 1.93 -10.84 -12.81
C SER A 179 1.29 -11.36 -14.10
N SER A 180 1.01 -12.66 -14.19
CA SER A 180 0.35 -13.29 -15.35
C SER A 180 -1.16 -13.36 -15.21
N TYR A 181 -1.69 -13.02 -14.04
CA TYR A 181 -3.12 -12.98 -13.77
C TYR A 181 -3.82 -12.06 -14.78
N LYS A 182 -4.97 -12.53 -15.29
CA LYS A 182 -5.82 -11.79 -16.23
C LYS A 182 -7.12 -11.42 -15.52
N PRO A 183 -7.23 -10.20 -14.96
CA PRO A 183 -8.42 -9.80 -14.22
C PRO A 183 -9.67 -9.84 -15.10
N ALA A 184 -10.73 -10.43 -14.56
CA ALA A 184 -12.03 -10.47 -15.21
C ALA A 184 -12.91 -9.33 -14.73
N ASP A 185 -13.89 -8.91 -15.53
CA ASP A 185 -14.83 -7.85 -15.12
C ASP A 185 -15.61 -8.20 -13.85
N SER A 186 -15.83 -9.49 -13.60
CA SER A 186 -16.45 -10.01 -12.38
C SER A 186 -15.66 -9.68 -11.11
N ASP A 187 -14.34 -9.53 -11.21
CA ASP A 187 -13.48 -9.23 -10.04
C ASP A 187 -13.75 -7.81 -9.49
N PHE A 188 -14.30 -6.92 -10.32
CA PHE A 188 -14.46 -5.50 -10.02
C PHE A 188 -15.92 -5.04 -10.04
N GLN A 189 -16.84 -5.98 -9.83
CA GLN A 189 -18.25 -5.65 -9.64
C GLN A 189 -18.49 -5.13 -8.21
N PRO A 190 -19.09 -3.94 -8.04
CA PRO A 190 -19.49 -3.50 -6.72
C PRO A 190 -20.60 -4.42 -6.18
N PRO A 191 -20.65 -4.66 -4.85
CA PRO A 191 -21.74 -5.43 -4.26
C PRO A 191 -23.12 -4.82 -4.58
N PRO A 192 -24.17 -5.65 -4.77
CA PRO A 192 -25.50 -5.18 -5.18
C PRO A 192 -26.08 -4.08 -4.27
N ASN A 193 -25.75 -4.14 -2.98
CA ASN A 193 -26.29 -3.24 -1.95
C ASN A 193 -25.57 -1.87 -1.91
N CYS A 194 -24.56 -1.64 -2.75
CA CYS A 194 -23.78 -0.41 -2.78
C CYS A 194 -24.38 0.70 -3.65
N ASN A 195 -25.37 0.40 -4.50
CA ASN A 195 -25.84 1.34 -5.52
C ASN A 195 -26.56 2.58 -4.93
N ASP A 196 -27.16 2.46 -3.73
CA ASP A 196 -27.97 3.53 -3.12
C ASP A 196 -27.31 4.24 -1.93
N SER A 197 -26.12 3.81 -1.51
CA SER A 197 -25.49 4.25 -0.25
C SER A 197 -24.39 5.30 -0.48
N TYR A 198 -24.77 6.57 -0.62
CA TYR A 198 -23.81 7.68 -0.77
C TYR A 198 -23.31 8.19 0.59
N GLY A 199 -22.03 8.01 0.89
CA GLY A 199 -21.40 8.45 2.16
C GLY A 199 -20.92 9.90 2.19
N GLY A 200 -21.05 10.65 1.08
CA GLY A 200 -20.43 11.97 0.91
C GLY A 200 -18.90 11.90 0.72
N ASN A 201 -18.24 13.07 0.76
CA ASN A 201 -16.77 13.21 0.66
C ASN A 201 -16.04 12.81 1.96
N LYS A 202 -16.64 12.00 2.83
CA LYS A 202 -15.97 11.54 4.05
C LYS A 202 -14.99 10.44 3.66
N GLN A 203 -13.72 10.63 4.01
CA GLN A 203 -12.70 9.59 3.93
C GLN A 203 -13.08 8.44 4.88
N VAL A 204 -13.75 7.43 4.33
CA VAL A 204 -14.07 6.20 5.07
C VAL A 204 -12.99 5.19 4.72
N SER A 205 -12.01 5.05 5.61
CA SER A 205 -11.17 3.85 5.66
C SER A 205 -11.65 3.05 6.86
N PRO A 206 -12.03 1.77 6.72
CA PRO A 206 -12.38 0.91 7.85
C PRO A 206 -11.24 0.84 8.85
N MET A 207 -10.01 0.86 8.34
CA MET A 207 -8.78 0.93 9.12
C MET A 207 -8.74 2.19 9.99
N LEU A 208 -9.06 3.35 9.41
CA LEU A 208 -9.18 4.61 10.16
C LEU A 208 -10.34 4.57 11.17
N GLU A 209 -11.46 3.92 10.84
CA GLU A 209 -12.57 3.77 11.77
C GLU A 209 -12.27 2.78 12.90
N LEU A 210 -11.46 1.74 12.67
CA LEU A 210 -10.96 0.82 13.70
C LEU A 210 -9.99 1.54 14.64
N ILE A 211 -9.06 2.32 14.09
CA ILE A 211 -8.12 3.17 14.86
C ILE A 211 -8.89 4.23 15.68
N LYS A 212 -9.92 4.88 15.09
CA LYS A 212 -10.76 5.89 15.77
C LYS A 212 -11.77 5.28 16.74
N GLY A 213 -12.33 4.12 16.43
CA GLY A 213 -13.29 3.38 17.24
C GLY A 213 -12.68 2.87 18.54
N ASN A 214 -11.40 2.48 18.50
CA ASN A 214 -10.64 2.13 19.69
C ASN A 214 -10.48 3.34 20.66
N LYS A 215 -10.34 4.57 20.13
CA LYS A 215 -10.36 5.80 20.96
C LYS A 215 -11.72 6.06 21.63
N ARG A 216 -12.84 5.68 21.01
CA ARG A 216 -14.20 5.85 21.60
C ARG A 216 -14.53 4.77 22.63
N LYS A 217 -14.13 3.52 22.41
CA LYS A 217 -14.38 2.43 23.38
C LYS A 217 -13.56 2.60 24.67
N GLN A 218 -12.39 3.21 24.63
CA GLN A 218 -11.58 3.46 25.84
C GLN A 218 -12.14 4.55 26.77
N ARG A 219 -12.97 5.49 26.27
CA ARG A 219 -13.66 6.46 27.15
C ARG A 219 -14.77 5.84 28.01
N LEU A 220 -15.19 4.61 27.71
CA LEU A 220 -16.21 3.87 28.46
C LEU A 220 -15.60 2.93 29.53
N PHE A 221 -14.27 2.85 29.64
CA PHE A 221 -13.58 2.09 30.69
C PHE A 221 -12.86 2.97 31.72
N PHE A 222 -13.05 4.29 31.64
CA PHE A 222 -12.59 5.27 32.63
C PHE A 222 -13.74 6.22 33.01
N LEU A 223 -14.88 5.67 33.42
CA LEU A 223 -15.90 6.34 34.23
C LEU A 223 -16.65 5.28 35.04
#